data_AF-A0A7W7KEQ6-F1
#
_entry.id   AF-A0A7W7KEQ6-F1
#
_cell.length_a   1.000
_cell.length_b   1.000
_cell.length_c   1.000
_cell.angle_alpha   90.00
_cell.angle_beta   90.00
_cell.angle_gamma   90.00
#
_symmetry.space_group_name_H-M   'P 1'
#
loop_
_entity.id
_entity.type
_entity.pdbx_description
1 polymer ?
#
loop_
_entity_poly.entity_id
_entity_poly.type
_entity_poly.pdbx_seq_one_letter_code
_entity_poly.pdbx_strand_id
1 'polypeptide(L)'
;MPASRPPVTITPIADEAGDVQHCEINVGGVVLIAPFTDDSSTLKAIFEDQFGFELTVDEVMTVTQASQDQLNRECNRLQAVLMELPAGSVARVVDTYYWLDADNGLLWDQYLVIGAEQGPEGRDISCIGPLDTEELWQIAEQVRDWLKSPQVITADPAWLLLD
;
A
#
# COMPACT_ATOMS: atom_id res chain seq x y z
N MET A 1 -32.27 -5.10 -28.47
CA MET A 1 -31.30 -4.14 -27.92
C MET A 1 -30.66 -4.83 -26.73
N PRO A 2 -29.33 -4.95 -26.63
CA PRO A 2 -28.72 -5.47 -25.40
C PRO A 2 -29.10 -4.51 -24.26
N ALA A 3 -29.49 -5.07 -23.11
CA ALA A 3 -29.83 -4.29 -21.94
C ALA A 3 -28.63 -3.41 -21.54
N SER A 4 -28.88 -2.13 -21.26
CA SER A 4 -27.86 -1.21 -20.76
C SER A 4 -27.26 -1.81 -19.48
N ARG A 5 -25.92 -1.93 -19.44
CA ARG A 5 -25.21 -2.24 -18.20
C ARG A 5 -25.67 -1.26 -17.10
N PRO A 6 -26.07 -1.75 -15.92
CA PRO A 6 -26.44 -0.86 -14.83
C PRO A 6 -25.22 -0.01 -14.42
N PRO A 7 -25.43 1.23 -13.95
CA PRO A 7 -24.33 2.06 -13.46
C PRO A 7 -23.69 1.40 -12.23
N VAL A 8 -22.36 1.38 -12.23
CA VAL A 8 -21.53 0.90 -11.11
C VAL A 8 -20.85 2.12 -10.50
N THR A 9 -20.96 2.28 -9.18
CA THR A 9 -20.25 3.32 -8.44
C THR A 9 -19.43 2.68 -7.33
N ILE A 10 -18.16 3.05 -7.22
CA ILE A 10 -17.23 2.51 -6.24
C ILE A 10 -16.88 3.62 -5.26
N THR A 11 -17.08 3.37 -3.96
CA THR A 11 -16.82 4.34 -2.89
C THR A 11 -15.88 3.73 -1.86
N PRO A 12 -14.68 4.27 -1.67
CA PRO A 12 -13.80 3.87 -0.58
C PRO A 12 -14.43 4.20 0.77
N ILE A 13 -14.43 3.23 1.69
CA ILE A 13 -14.95 3.41 3.05
C ILE A 13 -13.78 3.51 4.02
N ALA A 14 -13.71 4.66 4.68
CA ALA A 14 -12.71 4.95 5.70
C ALA A 14 -13.31 4.87 7.11
N ASP A 15 -12.49 4.44 8.08
CA ASP A 15 -12.85 4.48 9.49
C ASP A 15 -12.66 5.87 10.13
N GLU A 16 -12.86 5.97 11.44
CA GLU A 16 -12.70 7.24 12.18
C GLU A 16 -11.27 7.78 12.16
N ALA A 17 -10.25 6.92 11.98
CA ALA A 17 -8.85 7.32 11.80
C ALA A 17 -8.54 7.73 10.36
N GLY A 18 -9.53 7.60 9.47
CA GLY A 18 -9.41 7.84 8.04
C GLY A 18 -8.80 6.67 7.28
N ASP A 19 -8.56 5.51 7.91
CA ASP A 19 -7.99 4.35 7.25
C ASP A 19 -9.04 3.68 6.36
N VAL A 20 -8.71 3.56 5.08
CA VAL A 20 -9.56 2.91 4.08
C VAL A 20 -9.37 1.40 4.21
N GLN A 21 -10.44 0.69 4.52
CA GLN A 21 -10.40 -0.75 4.78
C GLN A 21 -10.99 -1.58 3.64
N HIS A 22 -11.92 -1.00 2.89
CA HIS A 22 -12.62 -1.65 1.78
C HIS A 22 -13.26 -0.60 0.88
N CYS A 23 -13.72 -1.04 -0.29
CA CYS A 23 -14.61 -0.26 -1.15
C CYS A 23 -16.02 -0.83 -1.13
N GLU A 24 -17.03 0.02 -1.17
CA GLU A 24 -18.40 -0.36 -1.49
C GLU A 24 -18.66 -0.17 -2.98
N ILE A 25 -19.10 -1.24 -3.65
CA ILE A 25 -19.50 -1.24 -5.06
C ILE A 25 -21.02 -1.28 -5.12
N ASN A 26 -21.63 -0.20 -5.60
CA ASN A 26 -23.08 -0.09 -5.78
C ASN A 26 -23.47 -0.32 -7.24
N VAL A 27 -24.36 -1.27 -7.47
CA VAL A 27 -24.90 -1.63 -8.78
C VAL A 27 -26.42 -1.55 -8.72
N GLY A 28 -26.99 -0.49 -9.29
CA GLY A 28 -28.45 -0.34 -9.38
C GLY A 28 -29.18 -0.39 -8.02
N GLY A 29 -28.51 0.00 -6.91
CA GLY A 29 -29.07 -0.02 -5.56
C GLY A 29 -28.68 -1.23 -4.71
N VAL A 30 -27.98 -2.21 -5.26
CA VAL A 30 -27.37 -3.32 -4.50
C VAL A 30 -25.93 -2.96 -4.16
N VAL A 31 -25.55 -3.10 -2.89
CA VAL A 31 -24.18 -2.83 -2.42
C VAL A 31 -23.44 -4.15 -2.23
N LEU A 32 -22.25 -4.23 -2.82
CA LEU A 32 -21.25 -5.27 -2.59
C LEU A 32 -20.06 -4.67 -1.84
N ILE A 33 -19.53 -5.38 -0.86
CA ILE A 33 -18.29 -5.01 -0.18
C ILE A 33 -17.12 -5.65 -0.93
N ALA A 34 -16.15 -4.83 -1.34
CA ALA A 34 -14.89 -5.24 -1.93
C ALA A 34 -13.78 -5.03 -0.89
N PRO A 35 -13.46 -6.05 -0.06
CA PRO A 35 -12.38 -5.94 0.91
C PRO A 35 -11.04 -5.89 0.19
N PHE A 36 -10.06 -5.17 0.75
CA PHE A 36 -8.72 -5.15 0.17
C PHE A 36 -7.93 -6.43 0.43
N THR A 37 -8.48 -7.38 1.18
CA THR A 37 -7.92 -8.72 1.37
C THR A 37 -8.09 -9.64 0.16
N ASP A 38 -8.91 -9.24 -0.81
CA ASP A 38 -9.19 -10.02 -2.00
C ASP A 38 -8.39 -9.48 -3.19
N ASP A 39 -7.83 -10.38 -3.98
CA ASP A 39 -7.19 -10.00 -5.25
C ASP A 39 -8.22 -9.55 -6.31
N SER A 40 -7.73 -8.89 -7.36
CA SER A 40 -8.60 -8.38 -8.43
C SER A 40 -9.37 -9.49 -9.16
N SER A 41 -8.85 -10.71 -9.18
CA SER A 41 -9.48 -11.85 -9.87
C SER A 41 -10.67 -12.41 -9.08
N THR A 42 -10.54 -12.46 -7.77
CA THR A 42 -11.55 -12.88 -6.81
C THR A 42 -12.71 -11.89 -6.80
N LEU A 43 -12.40 -10.60 -6.76
CA LEU A 43 -13.40 -9.54 -6.86
C LEU A 43 -14.22 -9.65 -8.17
N LYS A 44 -13.54 -9.86 -9.31
CA LYS A 44 -14.22 -10.05 -10.60
C LYS A 44 -15.12 -11.29 -10.60
N ALA A 45 -14.65 -12.41 -10.06
CA ALA A 45 -15.41 -13.65 -10.02
C ALA A 45 -16.69 -13.52 -9.18
N ILE A 46 -16.59 -12.90 -7.99
CA ILE A 46 -17.75 -12.63 -7.13
C ILE A 46 -18.75 -11.73 -7.85
N PHE A 47 -18.25 -10.69 -8.52
CA PHE A 47 -19.09 -9.73 -9.21
C PHE A 47 -19.80 -10.33 -10.44
N GLU A 48 -19.11 -11.16 -11.22
CA GLU A 48 -19.69 -11.88 -12.35
C GLU A 48 -20.79 -12.87 -11.89
N ASP A 49 -20.53 -13.63 -10.83
CA ASP A 49 -21.51 -14.58 -10.26
C ASP A 49 -22.78 -13.87 -9.77
N GLN A 50 -22.63 -12.71 -9.12
CA GLN A 50 -23.75 -11.99 -8.53
C GLN A 50 -24.56 -11.16 -9.53
N PHE A 51 -23.90 -10.52 -10.51
CA PHE A 51 -24.54 -9.55 -11.40
C PHE A 51 -24.62 -10.00 -12.86
N GLY A 52 -23.95 -11.10 -13.24
CA GLY A 52 -23.96 -11.65 -14.59
C GLY A 52 -23.16 -10.85 -15.61
N PHE A 53 -22.25 -9.97 -15.16
CA PHE A 53 -21.30 -9.24 -16.00
C PHE A 53 -20.05 -8.89 -15.21
N GLU A 54 -18.93 -8.65 -15.89
CA GLU A 54 -17.64 -8.34 -15.26
C GLU A 54 -17.50 -6.84 -14.90
N LEU A 55 -16.71 -6.57 -13.86
CA LEU A 55 -16.17 -5.24 -13.62
C LEU A 55 -15.24 -4.83 -14.76
N THR A 56 -15.25 -3.54 -15.11
CA THR A 56 -14.29 -3.00 -16.06
C THR A 56 -12.91 -2.91 -15.42
N VAL A 57 -11.87 -2.76 -16.26
CA VAL A 57 -10.52 -2.49 -15.78
C VAL A 57 -10.49 -1.23 -14.91
N ASP A 58 -11.15 -0.15 -15.34
CA ASP A 58 -11.17 1.13 -14.60
C ASP A 58 -11.83 0.98 -13.22
N GLU A 59 -12.87 0.15 -13.11
CA GLU A 59 -13.55 -0.12 -11.84
C GLU A 59 -12.65 -0.91 -10.88
N VAL A 60 -11.98 -1.93 -11.38
CA VAL A 60 -11.00 -2.70 -10.59
C VAL A 60 -9.84 -1.81 -10.16
N MET A 61 -9.32 -0.99 -11.08
CA MET A 61 -8.26 -0.03 -10.79
C MET A 61 -8.67 1.00 -9.74
N THR A 62 -9.96 1.34 -9.64
CA THR A 62 -10.45 2.24 -8.58
C THR A 62 -10.33 1.59 -7.20
N VAL A 63 -10.57 0.28 -7.08
CA VAL A 63 -10.38 -0.47 -5.82
C VAL A 63 -8.89 -0.60 -5.50
N THR A 64 -8.07 -0.97 -6.48
CA THR A 64 -6.62 -1.07 -6.32
C THR A 64 -6.00 0.27 -5.92
N GLN A 65 -6.45 1.38 -6.53
CA GLN A 65 -5.99 2.72 -6.17
C GLN A 65 -6.35 3.08 -4.72
N ALA A 66 -7.52 2.68 -4.23
CA ALA A 66 -7.90 2.93 -2.84
C ALA A 66 -7.00 2.16 -1.85
N SER A 67 -6.57 0.93 -2.20
CA SER A 67 -5.57 0.17 -1.43
C SER A 67 -4.18 0.84 -1.50
N GLN A 68 -3.76 1.33 -2.67
CA GLN A 68 -2.53 2.10 -2.84
C GLN A 68 -2.53 3.38 -1.98
N ASP A 69 -3.65 4.10 -1.94
CA ASP A 69 -3.79 5.31 -1.13
C ASP A 69 -3.65 4.99 0.37
N GLN A 70 -4.15 3.82 0.80
CA GLN A 70 -3.95 3.37 2.18
C GLN A 70 -2.49 3.04 2.46
N LEU A 71 -1.80 2.32 1.58
CA LEU A 71 -0.36 2.07 1.70
C LEU A 71 0.43 3.38 1.81
N ASN A 72 0.16 4.34 0.92
CA ASN A 72 0.80 5.65 0.94
C ASN A 72 0.61 6.38 2.28
N ARG A 73 -0.57 6.26 2.92
CA ARG A 73 -0.80 6.82 4.26
C ARG A 73 0.04 6.15 5.32
N GLU A 74 0.13 4.82 5.32
CA GLU A 74 0.97 4.10 6.29
C GLU A 74 2.45 4.43 6.10
N CYS A 75 2.89 4.54 4.85
CA CYS A 75 4.24 4.99 4.52
C CYS A 75 4.54 6.40 5.01
N ASN A 76 3.60 7.35 4.86
CA ASN A 76 3.74 8.70 5.41
C ASN A 76 3.85 8.69 6.95
N ARG A 77 3.09 7.82 7.62
CA ARG A 77 3.19 7.64 9.09
C ARG A 77 4.54 7.05 9.48
N LEU A 78 5.03 6.06 8.73
CA LEU A 78 6.36 5.47 8.94
C LEU A 78 7.48 6.48 8.72
N GLN A 79 7.40 7.30 7.66
CA GLN A 79 8.32 8.40 7.41
C GLN A 79 8.33 9.39 8.58
N ALA A 80 7.15 9.76 9.09
CA ALA A 80 7.04 10.65 10.25
C ALA A 80 7.73 10.11 11.49
N VAL A 81 7.59 8.81 11.78
CA VAL A 81 8.32 8.17 12.89
C VAL A 81 9.82 8.18 12.65
N LEU A 82 10.28 7.83 11.44
CA LEU A 82 11.72 7.82 11.12
C LEU A 82 12.35 9.22 11.24
N MET A 83 11.63 10.30 10.92
CA MET A 83 12.10 11.68 11.09
C MET A 83 12.34 12.07 12.56
N GLU A 84 11.67 11.42 13.50
CA GLU A 84 11.86 11.66 14.94
C GLU A 84 13.01 10.84 15.55
N LEU A 85 13.55 9.87 14.79
CA LEU A 85 14.63 9.00 15.24
C LEU A 85 16.01 9.55 14.84
N PRO A 86 17.10 9.10 15.50
CA PRO A 86 18.44 9.48 15.11
C PRO A 86 18.74 9.12 13.65
N ALA A 87 19.53 9.95 12.97
CA ALA A 87 20.05 9.63 11.64
C ALA A 87 20.74 8.25 11.65
N GLY A 88 20.58 7.49 10.57
CA GLY A 88 21.03 6.09 10.52
C GLY A 88 19.97 5.07 10.95
N SER A 89 18.77 5.51 11.34
CA SER A 89 17.67 4.61 11.69
C SER A 89 17.03 3.98 10.44
N VAL A 90 17.05 2.65 10.40
CA VAL A 90 16.41 1.84 9.37
C VAL A 90 15.27 1.07 9.99
N ALA A 91 14.03 1.30 9.54
CA ALA A 91 12.90 0.47 9.91
C ALA A 91 12.97 -0.87 9.17
N ARG A 92 12.78 -1.98 9.90
CA ARG A 92 12.60 -3.30 9.30
C ARG A 92 11.16 -3.73 9.51
N VAL A 93 10.38 -3.73 8.44
CA VAL A 93 8.99 -4.18 8.41
C VAL A 93 8.98 -5.54 7.72
N VAL A 94 8.88 -6.61 8.52
CA VAL A 94 8.99 -8.00 8.05
C VAL A 94 10.29 -8.25 7.26
N ASP A 95 10.20 -8.31 5.93
CA ASP A 95 11.30 -8.56 4.99
C ASP A 95 11.71 -7.30 4.21
N THR A 96 11.05 -6.17 4.42
CA THR A 96 11.34 -4.91 3.75
C THR A 96 11.98 -3.91 4.70
N TYR A 97 13.02 -3.24 4.23
CA TYR A 97 13.75 -2.21 4.95
C TYR A 97 13.37 -0.84 4.42
N TYR A 98 13.22 0.11 5.32
CA TYR A 98 12.86 1.50 5.01
C TYR A 98 13.81 2.46 5.72
N TRP A 99 14.26 3.49 5.02
CA TRP A 99 15.12 4.53 5.58
C TRP A 99 14.86 5.87 4.92
N LEU A 100 15.40 6.94 5.52
CA LEU A 100 15.34 8.28 4.96
C LEU A 100 16.61 8.59 4.18
N ASP A 101 16.46 9.16 3.00
CA ASP A 101 17.55 9.78 2.25
C ASP A 101 17.93 11.16 2.83
N ALA A 102 18.84 11.87 2.15
CA ALA A 102 19.32 13.19 2.57
C ALA A 102 18.23 14.29 2.59
N ASP A 103 17.21 14.15 1.75
CA ASP A 103 16.09 15.07 1.61
C ASP A 103 14.88 14.66 2.48
N ASN A 104 15.05 13.63 3.30
CA ASN A 104 14.01 12.94 4.08
C ASN A 104 12.97 12.22 3.21
N GLY A 105 13.28 11.90 1.95
CA GLY A 105 12.51 10.97 1.14
C GLY A 105 12.54 9.57 1.75
N LEU A 106 11.40 8.88 1.73
CA LEU A 106 11.31 7.52 2.23
C LEU A 106 11.73 6.54 1.14
N LEU A 107 12.84 5.85 1.38
CA LEU A 107 13.37 4.81 0.51
C LEU A 107 13.07 3.42 1.08
N TRP A 108 12.99 2.43 0.19
CA TRP A 108 12.83 1.02 0.56
C TRP A 108 13.68 0.07 -0.27
N ASP A 109 14.01 -1.09 0.33
CA ASP A 109 14.59 -2.26 -0.34
C ASP A 109 14.27 -3.54 0.45
N GLN A 110 14.06 -4.66 -0.24
CA GLN A 110 13.89 -6.00 0.36
C GLN A 110 15.23 -6.66 0.71
N TYR A 111 16.32 -6.23 0.08
CA TYR A 111 17.61 -6.92 0.14
C TYR A 111 18.73 -6.08 0.76
N LEU A 112 18.37 -5.13 1.63
CA LEU A 112 19.34 -4.23 2.26
C LEU A 112 20.43 -4.99 3.02
N VAL A 113 21.70 -4.75 2.65
CA VAL A 113 22.88 -5.28 3.35
C VAL A 113 23.58 -4.15 4.10
N ILE A 114 23.34 -4.06 5.41
CA ILE A 114 23.88 -2.98 6.24
C ILE A 114 25.41 -3.06 6.30
N GLY A 115 26.07 -1.93 6.00
CA GLY A 115 27.53 -1.79 6.07
C GLY A 115 28.28 -2.37 4.86
N ALA A 116 27.59 -2.56 3.73
CA ALA A 116 28.24 -2.86 2.46
C ALA A 116 29.23 -1.75 2.05
N GLU A 117 30.21 -2.08 1.20
CA GLU A 117 31.22 -1.12 0.73
C GLU A 117 30.62 0.05 -0.07
N GLN A 118 29.47 -0.19 -0.71
CA GLN A 118 28.69 0.82 -1.42
C GLN A 118 27.40 1.12 -0.66
N GLY A 119 26.90 2.34 -0.81
CA GLY A 119 25.59 2.75 -0.29
C GLY A 119 24.45 1.90 -0.85
N PRO A 120 23.28 1.87 -0.19
CA PRO A 120 22.15 1.10 -0.66
C PRO A 120 21.41 1.78 -1.82
N GLU A 121 21.03 1.02 -2.85
CA GLU A 121 20.21 1.50 -3.98
C GLU A 121 18.72 1.44 -3.63
N GLY A 122 18.30 2.33 -2.72
CA GLY A 122 16.89 2.44 -2.32
C GLY A 122 15.99 2.90 -3.46
N ARG A 123 14.72 2.50 -3.39
CA ARG A 123 13.67 2.99 -4.29
C ARG A 123 12.72 3.91 -3.54
N ASP A 124 12.22 4.93 -4.23
CA ASP A 124 11.16 5.77 -3.68
C ASP A 124 9.93 4.91 -3.35
N ILE A 125 9.28 5.22 -2.23
CA ILE A 125 8.09 4.49 -1.77
C ILE A 125 6.92 4.57 -2.75
N SER A 126 6.81 5.65 -3.52
CA SER A 126 5.83 5.78 -4.62
C SER A 126 6.07 4.81 -5.77
N CYS A 127 7.22 4.11 -5.77
CA CYS A 127 7.60 3.10 -6.75
C CYS A 127 7.45 1.66 -6.22
N ILE A 128 6.72 1.44 -5.12
CA ILE A 128 6.21 0.09 -4.81
C ILE A 128 5.41 -0.37 -6.04
N GLY A 129 5.82 -1.52 -6.61
CA GLY A 129 5.61 -1.92 -8.01
C GLY A 129 4.16 -2.13 -8.45
N PRO A 130 3.91 -2.74 -9.63
CA PRO A 130 2.57 -3.07 -10.10
C PRO A 130 2.01 -4.24 -9.28
N LEU A 131 1.59 -3.94 -8.06
CA LEU A 131 1.00 -4.88 -7.12
C LEU A 131 -0.52 -4.92 -7.27
N ASP A 132 -1.11 -6.09 -7.00
CA ASP A 132 -2.57 -6.18 -6.89
C ASP A 132 -3.05 -5.58 -5.54
N THR A 133 -4.36 -5.38 -5.45
CA THR A 133 -5.09 -4.81 -4.31
C THR A 133 -4.71 -5.47 -2.98
N GLU A 134 -4.62 -6.80 -2.96
CA GLU A 134 -4.25 -7.58 -1.78
C GLU A 134 -2.82 -7.32 -1.34
N GLU A 135 -1.86 -7.36 -2.26
CA GLU A 135 -0.44 -7.17 -1.94
C GLU A 135 -0.19 -5.77 -1.36
N LEU A 136 -0.83 -4.75 -1.94
CA LEU A 136 -0.81 -3.38 -1.40
C LEU A 136 -1.35 -3.32 0.03
N TRP A 137 -2.47 -3.99 0.29
CA TRP A 137 -3.09 -4.04 1.61
C TRP A 137 -2.21 -4.77 2.62
N GLN A 138 -1.61 -5.91 2.23
CA GLN A 138 -0.70 -6.66 3.09
C GLN A 138 0.49 -5.81 3.53
N ILE A 139 1.12 -5.07 2.61
CA ILE A 139 2.23 -4.18 2.96
C ILE A 139 1.74 -3.07 3.90
N ALA A 140 0.58 -2.47 3.63
CA ALA A 140 0.01 -1.44 4.50
C ALA A 140 -0.23 -1.96 5.94
N GLU A 141 -0.79 -3.16 6.09
CA GLU A 141 -0.99 -3.80 7.40
C GLU A 141 0.34 -4.08 8.10
N GLN A 142 1.35 -4.56 7.38
CA GLN A 142 2.67 -4.82 7.96
C GLN A 142 3.31 -3.52 8.49
N VAL A 143 3.21 -2.42 7.74
CA VAL A 143 3.67 -1.10 8.20
C VAL A 143 2.88 -0.65 9.43
N ARG A 144 1.55 -0.80 9.41
CA ARG A 144 0.69 -0.46 10.54
C ARG A 144 1.02 -1.25 11.79
N ASP A 145 1.31 -2.54 11.65
CA ASP A 145 1.72 -3.40 12.76
C ASP A 145 3.09 -2.98 13.31
N TRP A 146 4.04 -2.62 12.44
CA TRP A 146 5.32 -2.07 12.86
C TRP A 146 5.15 -0.76 13.64
N LEU A 147 4.25 0.14 13.21
CA LEU A 147 3.96 1.41 13.89
C LEU A 147 3.46 1.24 15.33
N LYS A 148 2.83 0.10 15.67
CA LYS A 148 2.38 -0.19 17.04
C LYS A 148 3.55 -0.43 18.01
N SER A 149 4.68 -0.92 17.49
CA SER A 149 5.88 -1.20 18.28
C SER A 149 7.13 -1.05 17.41
N PRO A 150 7.56 0.20 17.10
CA PRO A 150 8.65 0.45 16.17
C PRO A 150 9.95 -0.23 16.57
N GLN A 151 10.55 -0.96 15.62
CA GLN A 151 11.87 -1.56 15.77
C GLN A 151 12.79 -1.07 14.65
N VAL A 152 13.93 -0.51 15.04
CA VAL A 152 14.92 0.01 14.09
C VAL A 152 16.27 -0.68 14.23
N ILE A 153 16.98 -0.71 13.11
CA ILE A 153 18.38 -1.07 13.03
C ILE A 153 19.16 0.23 12.83
N THR A 154 20.30 0.35 13.50
CA THR A 154 21.19 1.51 13.34
C THR A 154 22.26 1.18 12.30
N ALA A 155 22.34 1.99 11.25
CA ALA A 155 23.39 2.00 10.26
C ALA A 155 24.24 3.29 10.37
N ASP A 156 25.39 3.31 9.70
CA ASP A 156 26.16 4.55 9.55
C ASP A 156 25.34 5.55 8.70
N PRO A 157 25.03 6.74 9.21
CA PRO A 157 24.31 7.75 8.43
C PRO A 157 25.02 8.09 7.12
N ALA A 158 26.36 8.13 7.10
CA ALA A 158 27.09 8.45 5.88
C ALA A 158 26.86 7.38 4.80
N TRP A 159 26.67 6.12 5.19
CA TRP A 159 26.42 5.02 4.27
C TRP A 159 25.02 5.08 3.64
N LEU A 160 24.00 5.47 4.40
CA LEU A 160 22.62 5.61 3.90
C LEU A 160 22.43 6.78 2.93
N LEU A 161 23.35 7.75 2.96
CA LEU A 161 23.28 9.01 2.20
C LEU A 161 24.19 9.00 0.97
N LEU A 162 24.78 7.85 0.62
CA LEU A 162 25.58 7.70 -0.59
C LEU A 162 24.64 7.49 -1.79
N ASP A 163 24.55 8.50 -2.65
CA ASP A 163 23.95 8.42 -3.99
C ASP A 163 24.86 7.70 -5.00
#